data_AF-A0A1G0B100-F1
#
_entry.id   AF-A0A1G0B100-F1
#
_cell.length_a   1.000
_cell.length_b   1.000
_cell.length_c   1.000
_cell.angle_alpha   90.00
_cell.angle_beta   90.00
_cell.angle_gamma   90.00
#
_symmetry.space_group_name_H-M   'P 1'
#
loop_
_entity.id
_entity.type
_entity.pdbx_description
1 polymer ?
#
loop_
_entity_poly.entity_id
_entity_poly.type
_entity_poly.pdbx_seq_one_letter_code
_entity_poly.pdbx_strand_id
1 'polypeptide(L)'
;MKSLKKVSRAQWCLFALFIGFVFLMQNCQDDDAVIYEENQIKTELNARPVKVTVCRYNERKGTYSVVTVVEKRVQPGDVVLDADGDGYAADNQCTLLNGLDCDDTNAAIHPGAVEICGDGIDNDCNTETDEVCGTYVPDNNFEQALIDLGYDIVLDNYVHTPNINAVTSLDVSSKSISDLTGIEDFAALLSLKCNNNNNLTSLDVSENSVLRGLECNNNQLTSLDVSENADLRILYCSDNNQLTSLDVSNNIALAELQCNRNNLNSLIISDVNSLYALQCYNNNLTSLNVSSHTNLYSLVCDNNDLTSINLTSNIGLYYIVINNNDLTSLDVSNNTLLTYLNCQINPNLSCIKIYEGQNTSGWIKDATANYAINCTPE
;
A
#
# COMPACT_ATOMS: atom_id res chain seq x y z
N MET A 1 -47.47 19.80 29.82
CA MET A 1 -48.65 20.56 29.34
C MET A 1 -49.05 21.65 30.34
N LYS A 2 -48.70 22.90 30.05
CA LYS A 2 -49.15 24.22 30.58
C LYS A 2 -48.15 25.18 29.91
N SER A 3 -48.46 26.18 29.09
CA SER A 3 -49.66 26.96 28.81
C SER A 3 -49.46 27.69 27.47
N LEU A 4 -50.50 27.76 26.64
CA LEU A 4 -50.56 28.60 25.43
C LEU A 4 -50.41 30.09 25.76
N LYS A 5 -49.79 30.89 24.87
CA LYS A 5 -50.24 32.27 24.60
C LYS A 5 -50.08 32.67 23.12
N LYS A 6 -51.20 33.18 22.62
CA LYS A 6 -51.51 33.79 21.31
C LYS A 6 -50.57 34.96 20.97
N VAL A 7 -50.08 35.03 19.74
CA VAL A 7 -49.44 36.24 19.18
C VAL A 7 -50.54 37.12 18.57
N SER A 8 -50.66 38.37 19.03
CA SER A 8 -51.54 39.38 18.43
C SER A 8 -50.75 40.31 17.50
N ARG A 9 -51.33 40.59 16.32
CA ARG A 9 -50.89 41.58 15.32
C ARG A 9 -50.45 42.91 15.94
N ALA A 10 -49.27 43.40 15.59
CA ALA A 10 -48.87 44.79 15.80
C ALA A 10 -49.58 45.68 14.77
N GLN A 11 -50.44 46.58 15.24
CA GLN A 11 -50.92 47.73 14.48
C GLN A 11 -49.99 48.92 14.74
N TRP A 12 -49.64 49.61 13.66
CA TRP A 12 -48.84 50.82 13.65
C TRP A 12 -49.59 51.97 14.34
N CYS A 13 -48.93 52.71 15.23
CA CYS A 13 -49.41 54.03 15.67
C CYS A 13 -48.54 55.11 15.01
N LEU A 14 -49.13 55.84 14.07
CA LEU A 14 -48.66 57.15 13.62
C LEU A 14 -49.73 58.15 14.07
N PHE A 15 -49.35 59.18 14.83
CA PHE A 15 -50.15 60.39 14.95
C PHE A 15 -49.27 61.63 14.82
N ALA A 16 -49.88 62.66 14.25
CA ALA A 16 -49.25 63.70 13.47
C ALA A 16 -49.30 65.10 14.13
N LEU A 17 -48.30 65.91 13.78
CA LEU A 17 -48.26 67.37 13.56
C LEU A 17 -48.43 68.41 14.71
N PHE A 18 -47.38 69.26 14.75
CA PHE A 18 -47.31 70.74 14.85
C PHE A 18 -47.38 71.52 16.19
N ILE A 19 -46.35 72.37 16.35
CA ILE A 19 -46.16 73.56 17.21
C ILE A 19 -45.67 73.34 18.65
N GLY A 20 -44.44 73.82 18.90
CA GLY A 20 -44.01 74.37 20.21
C GLY A 20 -43.52 73.37 21.25
N PHE A 21 -42.24 73.53 21.63
CA PHE A 21 -41.61 73.12 22.90
C PHE A 21 -42.48 72.34 23.93
N VAL A 22 -42.22 71.04 24.09
CA VAL A 22 -41.70 70.36 25.31
C VAL A 22 -41.89 68.83 25.17
N PHE A 23 -40.83 68.10 25.49
CA PHE A 23 -40.68 66.64 25.47
C PHE A 23 -41.38 65.96 26.67
N LEU A 24 -41.88 64.74 26.46
CA LEU A 24 -41.92 63.66 27.46
C LEU A 24 -41.55 62.35 26.75
N MET A 25 -40.33 61.86 27.00
CA MET A 25 -39.89 60.50 26.61
C MET A 25 -40.22 59.52 27.73
N GLN A 26 -40.57 58.27 27.39
CA GLN A 26 -39.98 57.11 28.09
C GLN A 26 -39.96 55.83 27.21
N ASN A 27 -38.89 55.06 27.40
CA ASN A 27 -38.24 54.05 26.56
C ASN A 27 -39.02 52.77 26.19
N CYS A 28 -38.64 52.19 25.04
CA CYS A 28 -38.19 50.80 24.99
C CYS A 28 -36.77 50.75 24.38
N GLN A 29 -35.82 50.32 25.21
CA GLN A 29 -34.51 49.72 24.88
C GLN A 29 -34.70 48.44 24.02
N ASP A 30 -33.78 47.94 23.20
CA ASP A 30 -32.31 48.00 23.16
C ASP A 30 -31.78 48.09 21.71
N ASP A 31 -30.62 48.76 21.55
CA ASP A 31 -29.70 48.61 20.42
C ASP A 31 -28.77 47.42 20.70
N ASP A 32 -28.34 46.71 19.64
CA ASP A 32 -26.95 46.25 19.49
C ASP A 32 -26.71 45.83 18.02
N ALA A 33 -26.09 46.73 17.27
CA ALA A 33 -25.60 46.46 15.92
C ALA A 33 -24.20 45.83 16.00
N VAL A 34 -24.08 44.59 15.54
CA VAL A 34 -22.80 43.87 15.45
C VAL A 34 -22.01 44.37 14.23
N ILE A 35 -20.78 44.86 14.46
CA ILE A 35 -19.81 45.19 13.40
C ILE A 35 -18.98 43.93 13.12
N TYR A 36 -19.02 43.42 11.89
CA TYR A 36 -18.24 42.26 11.46
C TYR A 36 -16.92 42.69 10.78
N GLU A 37 -15.82 41.98 11.06
CA GLU A 37 -14.55 42.15 10.33
C GLU A 37 -14.66 41.60 8.88
N GLU A 38 -14.04 42.32 7.95
CA GLU A 38 -14.13 42.15 6.48
C GLU A 38 -13.74 40.75 5.97
N ASN A 39 -13.05 39.95 6.78
CA ASN A 39 -12.64 38.59 6.43
C ASN A 39 -13.69 37.50 6.73
N GLN A 40 -14.70 37.74 7.59
CA GLN A 40 -15.78 36.76 7.79
C GLN A 40 -16.87 36.84 6.71
N ILE A 41 -17.05 38.03 6.11
CA ILE A 41 -18.05 38.27 5.05
C ILE A 41 -17.71 37.51 3.76
N LYS A 42 -16.43 37.29 3.46
CA LYS A 42 -16.00 36.53 2.27
C LYS A 42 -16.27 35.03 2.36
N THR A 43 -16.36 34.48 3.57
CA THR A 43 -16.65 33.06 3.80
C THR A 43 -18.14 32.77 3.66
N GLU A 44 -19.01 33.67 4.14
CA GLU A 44 -20.47 33.55 4.01
C GLU A 44 -21.01 33.85 2.60
N LEU A 45 -20.35 34.73 1.83
CA LEU A 45 -20.80 35.04 0.46
C LEU A 45 -20.58 33.90 -0.55
N ASN A 46 -19.70 32.95 -0.23
CA ASN A 46 -19.39 31.81 -1.09
C ASN A 46 -20.12 30.52 -0.67
N ALA A 47 -20.87 30.53 0.44
CA ALA A 47 -21.68 29.39 0.85
C ALA A 47 -22.90 29.28 -0.08
N ARG A 48 -23.01 28.16 -0.79
CA ARG A 48 -24.22 27.84 -1.55
C ARG A 48 -25.41 27.79 -0.56
N PRO A 49 -26.60 28.30 -0.93
CA PRO A 49 -27.75 28.21 -0.05
C PRO A 49 -28.10 26.74 0.20
N VAL A 50 -27.97 26.30 1.46
CA VAL A 50 -28.35 24.95 1.90
C VAL A 50 -29.86 24.79 1.73
N LYS A 51 -30.24 23.74 1.01
CA LYS A 51 -31.64 23.36 0.80
C LYS A 51 -31.96 22.29 1.83
N VAL A 52 -33.04 22.50 2.57
CA VAL A 52 -33.53 21.57 3.58
C VAL A 52 -34.95 21.15 3.21
N THR A 53 -35.31 19.91 3.53
CA THR A 53 -36.68 19.43 3.35
C THR A 53 -37.45 19.58 4.66
N VAL A 54 -38.63 20.20 4.62
CA VAL A 54 -39.48 20.41 5.80
C VAL A 54 -40.87 19.82 5.64
N CYS A 55 -41.45 19.36 6.74
CA CYS A 55 -42.87 19.08 6.85
C CYS A 55 -43.63 20.33 7.30
N ARG A 56 -44.48 20.87 6.41
CA ARG A 56 -45.26 22.07 6.67
C ARG A 56 -46.74 21.75 6.87
N TYR A 57 -47.31 22.20 7.98
CA TYR A 57 -48.74 22.08 8.25
C TYR A 57 -49.54 23.16 7.51
N ASN A 58 -50.54 22.75 6.73
CA ASN A 58 -51.48 23.66 6.09
C ASN A 58 -52.76 23.79 6.92
N GLU A 59 -52.85 24.85 7.74
CA GLU A 59 -54.01 25.10 8.62
C GLU A 59 -55.35 25.16 7.88
N ARG A 60 -55.36 25.59 6.61
CA ARG A 60 -56.61 25.72 5.82
C ARG A 60 -57.12 24.39 5.31
N LYS A 61 -56.21 23.45 5.01
CA LYS A 61 -56.54 22.13 4.49
C LYS A 61 -56.54 21.05 5.57
N GLY A 62 -55.96 21.34 6.74
CA GLY A 62 -55.76 20.36 7.81
C GLY A 62 -54.77 19.26 7.46
N THR A 63 -53.89 19.48 6.48
CA THR A 63 -52.97 18.46 5.93
C THR A 63 -51.53 18.92 6.05
N TYR A 64 -50.61 17.97 6.21
CA TYR A 64 -49.17 18.19 6.06
C TYR A 64 -48.74 18.08 4.59
N SER A 65 -47.66 18.79 4.22
CA SER A 65 -47.01 18.67 2.91
C SER A 65 -45.50 18.79 3.05
N VAL A 66 -44.77 17.95 2.32
CA VAL A 66 -43.30 17.99 2.23
C VAL A 66 -42.89 19.08 1.24
N VAL A 67 -42.01 19.99 1.66
CA VAL A 67 -41.54 21.11 0.83
C VAL A 67 -40.03 21.32 1.03
N THR A 68 -39.27 21.37 -0.05
CA THR A 68 -37.86 21.79 0.00
C THR A 68 -37.77 23.31 0.01
N VAL A 69 -37.10 23.87 1.01
CA VAL A 69 -36.88 25.31 1.18
C VAL A 69 -35.40 25.61 1.36
N VAL A 70 -34.99 26.85 1.11
CA VAL A 70 -33.67 27.31 1.58
C VAL A 70 -33.78 27.49 3.09
N GLU A 71 -32.76 27.08 3.85
CA GLU A 71 -32.73 27.12 5.33
C GLU A 71 -33.27 28.43 5.92
N LYS A 72 -32.86 29.58 5.35
CA LYS A 72 -33.35 30.93 5.74
C LYS A 72 -34.86 31.18 5.54
N ARG A 73 -35.60 30.22 4.97
CA ARG A 73 -37.05 30.31 4.66
C ARG A 73 -37.89 29.24 5.38
N VAL A 74 -37.31 28.54 6.35
CA VAL A 74 -38.05 27.69 7.29
C VAL A 74 -38.99 28.58 8.13
N GLN A 75 -40.26 28.19 8.24
CA GLN A 75 -41.30 28.95 8.93
C GLN A 75 -41.49 28.43 10.36
N PRO A 76 -41.92 29.29 11.31
CA PRO A 76 -42.31 28.83 12.63
C PRO A 76 -43.42 27.77 12.55
N GLY A 77 -43.13 26.56 13.03
CA GLY A 77 -44.04 25.41 12.97
C GLY A 77 -43.74 24.40 11.86
N ASP A 78 -42.75 24.67 11.00
CA ASP A 78 -42.17 23.65 10.13
C ASP A 78 -41.33 22.67 10.96
N VAL A 79 -41.40 21.38 10.60
CA VAL A 79 -40.49 20.35 11.12
C VAL A 79 -39.43 20.10 10.05
N VAL A 80 -38.15 20.30 10.37
CA VAL A 80 -37.05 19.94 9.46
C VAL A 80 -36.96 18.41 9.43
N LEU A 81 -36.95 17.85 8.23
CA LEU A 81 -36.90 16.41 8.01
C LEU A 81 -35.55 15.94 7.47
N ASP A 82 -34.84 16.80 6.74
CA ASP A 82 -33.62 16.53 5.95
C ASP A 82 -32.79 17.81 6.05
N ALA A 83 -31.91 17.88 7.05
CA ALA A 83 -31.23 19.12 7.41
C ALA A 83 -29.97 19.39 6.57
N ASP A 84 -29.37 18.35 6.00
CA ASP A 84 -28.18 18.46 5.13
C ASP A 84 -28.52 18.45 3.62
N GLY A 85 -29.74 18.04 3.25
CA GLY A 85 -30.26 18.12 1.89
C GLY A 85 -29.88 16.92 1.00
N ASP A 86 -29.50 15.79 1.57
CA ASP A 86 -29.09 14.59 0.85
C ASP A 86 -30.26 13.72 0.34
N GLY A 87 -31.46 13.97 0.87
CA GLY A 87 -32.70 13.29 0.49
C GLY A 87 -33.09 12.10 1.39
N TYR A 88 -32.41 11.93 2.52
CA TYR A 88 -32.79 11.06 3.63
C TYR A 88 -33.31 11.91 4.79
N ALA A 89 -33.87 11.28 5.84
CA ALA A 89 -34.53 12.02 6.90
C ALA A 89 -34.40 11.41 8.29
N ALA A 90 -34.17 12.24 9.30
CA ALA A 90 -34.16 11.83 10.71
C ALA A 90 -35.49 11.19 11.19
N ASP A 91 -36.62 11.49 10.52
CA ASP A 91 -37.94 11.05 10.98
C ASP A 91 -38.94 10.81 9.83
N ASN A 92 -39.77 9.78 10.00
CA ASN A 92 -40.77 9.32 9.02
C ASN A 92 -42.17 9.94 9.21
N GLN A 93 -42.35 10.87 10.14
CA GLN A 93 -43.64 11.45 10.51
C GLN A 93 -44.45 12.07 9.35
N CYS A 94 -43.86 12.27 8.16
CA CYS A 94 -44.55 12.87 7.00
C CYS A 94 -44.49 12.13 5.64
N THR A 95 -44.02 10.86 5.54
CA THR A 95 -44.02 9.96 4.34
C THR A 95 -43.63 10.60 2.98
N LEU A 96 -42.56 10.30 2.24
CA LEU A 96 -41.46 9.33 2.22
C LEU A 96 -40.22 10.13 1.75
N LEU A 97 -39.11 10.05 2.48
CA LEU A 97 -37.76 10.23 1.95
C LEU A 97 -37.11 8.83 1.85
N ASN A 98 -35.95 8.71 1.21
CA ASN A 98 -35.41 7.42 0.74
C ASN A 98 -35.02 6.42 1.86
N GLY A 99 -35.13 6.81 3.13
CA GLY A 99 -34.83 5.99 4.31
C GLY A 99 -34.78 6.85 5.57
N LEU A 100 -34.47 6.24 6.72
CA LEU A 100 -34.19 6.96 7.97
C LEU A 100 -32.70 7.26 8.05
N ASP A 101 -32.37 8.53 8.19
CA ASP A 101 -31.00 9.01 8.36
C ASP A 101 -30.59 8.92 9.84
N CYS A 102 -29.45 8.29 10.09
CA CYS A 102 -28.85 8.15 11.42
C CYS A 102 -28.05 9.40 11.84
N ASP A 103 -27.64 10.26 10.90
CA ASP A 103 -27.09 11.61 11.16
C ASP A 103 -27.55 12.63 10.08
N ASP A 104 -28.77 13.13 10.27
CA ASP A 104 -29.45 14.15 9.43
C ASP A 104 -28.75 15.52 9.35
N THR A 105 -27.54 15.63 9.92
CA THR A 105 -26.70 16.83 9.85
C THR A 105 -25.48 16.66 8.94
N ASN A 106 -25.25 15.46 8.40
CA ASN A 106 -24.09 15.12 7.61
C ASN A 106 -24.47 14.29 6.37
N ALA A 107 -24.49 14.95 5.20
CA ALA A 107 -24.88 14.37 3.92
C ALA A 107 -24.00 13.19 3.42
N ALA A 108 -22.97 12.79 4.17
CA ALA A 108 -22.16 11.59 3.92
C ALA A 108 -22.62 10.37 4.73
N ILE A 109 -23.53 10.55 5.68
CA ILE A 109 -24.10 9.51 6.54
C ILE A 109 -25.57 9.40 6.16
N HIS A 110 -25.94 8.29 5.53
CA HIS A 110 -27.32 8.04 5.13
C HIS A 110 -27.50 6.58 4.69
N PRO A 111 -28.74 6.05 4.67
CA PRO A 111 -29.04 4.72 4.14
C PRO A 111 -28.34 4.39 2.83
N GLY A 112 -27.48 3.37 2.85
CA GLY A 112 -26.73 2.91 1.67
C GLY A 112 -25.58 3.83 1.22
N ALA A 113 -25.09 4.73 2.08
CA ALA A 113 -23.81 5.39 1.87
C ALA A 113 -22.66 4.36 1.82
N VAL A 114 -21.47 4.80 1.41
CA VAL A 114 -20.26 3.97 1.47
C VAL A 114 -19.60 4.21 2.82
N GLU A 115 -19.29 3.13 3.54
CA GLU A 115 -18.53 3.16 4.79
C GLU A 115 -17.18 3.88 4.64
N ILE A 116 -16.89 4.78 5.58
CA ILE A 116 -15.62 5.51 5.72
C ILE A 116 -14.79 4.79 6.78
N CYS A 117 -13.94 3.88 6.33
CA CYS A 117 -13.22 2.97 7.22
C CYS A 117 -12.44 3.66 8.36
N GLY A 118 -12.72 3.22 9.59
CA GLY A 118 -11.96 3.55 10.80
C GLY A 118 -12.32 4.90 11.45
N ASP A 119 -13.41 5.53 11.02
CA ASP A 119 -13.98 6.69 11.71
C ASP A 119 -14.93 6.30 12.87
N GLY A 120 -15.33 5.02 12.92
CA GLY A 120 -16.22 4.46 13.94
C GLY A 120 -17.66 4.94 13.84
N ILE A 121 -18.07 5.38 12.64
CA ILE A 121 -19.41 5.87 12.30
C ILE A 121 -20.10 4.82 11.43
N ASP A 122 -21.40 4.60 11.65
CA ASP A 122 -22.28 3.84 10.75
C ASP A 122 -22.69 4.78 9.61
N ASN A 123 -21.95 4.78 8.49
CA ASN A 123 -22.19 5.74 7.42
C ASN A 123 -23.43 5.36 6.62
N ASP A 124 -23.70 4.06 6.46
CA ASP A 124 -24.80 3.57 5.64
C ASP A 124 -26.12 3.34 6.42
N CYS A 125 -26.14 3.66 7.71
CA CYS A 125 -27.25 3.52 8.65
C CYS A 125 -27.84 2.10 8.72
N ASN A 126 -27.03 1.06 8.50
CA ASN A 126 -27.47 -0.33 8.55
C ASN A 126 -27.34 -0.97 9.94
N THR A 127 -26.89 -0.21 10.96
CA THR A 127 -26.64 -0.60 12.35
C THR A 127 -25.38 -1.40 12.62
N GLU A 128 -24.59 -1.68 11.59
CA GLU A 128 -23.21 -2.12 11.67
C GLU A 128 -22.30 -0.90 11.48
N THR A 129 -21.02 -1.03 11.84
CA THR A 129 -20.03 0.03 11.66
C THR A 129 -18.85 -0.59 10.97
N ASP A 130 -18.34 0.02 9.90
CA ASP A 130 -17.16 -0.43 9.16
C ASP A 130 -17.30 -1.86 8.56
N GLU A 131 -18.52 -2.35 8.32
CA GLU A 131 -18.84 -3.73 7.92
C GLU A 131 -18.47 -4.09 6.47
N VAL A 132 -17.99 -3.10 5.70
CA VAL A 132 -17.48 -3.29 4.32
C VAL A 132 -15.98 -2.90 4.23
N CYS A 133 -15.29 -2.76 5.36
CA CYS A 133 -13.87 -2.35 5.45
C CYS A 133 -12.90 -3.51 5.72
N GLY A 134 -13.28 -4.73 5.35
CA GLY A 134 -12.46 -5.92 5.51
C GLY A 134 -11.63 -6.21 4.25
N THR A 135 -10.32 -6.41 4.43
CA THR A 135 -9.46 -7.06 3.45
C THR A 135 -9.77 -8.54 3.46
N TYR A 136 -10.10 -9.09 2.29
CA TYR A 136 -10.42 -10.51 2.14
C TYR A 136 -9.15 -11.37 2.27
N VAL A 137 -9.14 -12.28 3.24
CA VAL A 137 -8.01 -13.18 3.57
C VAL A 137 -8.52 -14.63 3.60
N PRO A 138 -8.61 -15.33 2.45
CA PRO A 138 -9.24 -16.65 2.35
C PRO A 138 -8.43 -17.82 2.94
N ASP A 139 -7.13 -17.64 3.18
CA ASP A 139 -6.29 -18.68 3.76
C ASP A 139 -6.38 -18.60 5.29
N ASN A 140 -7.05 -19.58 5.90
CA ASN A 140 -7.20 -19.64 7.35
C ASN A 140 -5.86 -19.59 8.10
N ASN A 141 -4.75 -20.08 7.53
CA ASN A 141 -3.45 -20.01 8.20
C ASN A 141 -2.87 -18.59 8.10
N PHE A 142 -3.14 -17.87 7.00
CA PHE A 142 -2.74 -16.47 6.87
C PHE A 142 -3.54 -15.61 7.83
N GLU A 143 -4.87 -15.73 7.83
CA GLU A 143 -5.75 -15.01 8.76
C GLU A 143 -5.41 -15.35 10.23
N GLN A 144 -5.21 -16.64 10.56
CA GLN A 144 -4.76 -17.02 11.90
C GLN A 144 -3.41 -16.40 12.27
N ALA A 145 -2.48 -16.24 11.32
CA ALA A 145 -1.24 -15.54 11.57
C ALA A 145 -1.47 -14.05 11.85
N LEU A 146 -2.44 -13.41 11.19
CA LEU A 146 -2.83 -12.01 11.47
C LEU A 146 -3.48 -11.89 12.86
N ILE A 147 -4.31 -12.86 13.28
CA ILE A 147 -4.87 -12.93 14.64
C ILE A 147 -3.73 -13.08 15.67
N ASP A 148 -2.79 -14.00 15.43
CA ASP A 148 -1.64 -14.23 16.32
C ASP A 148 -0.77 -12.96 16.49
N LEU A 149 -0.69 -12.14 15.43
CA LEU A 149 0.04 -10.88 15.40
C LEU A 149 -0.76 -9.71 15.99
N GLY A 150 -2.05 -9.89 16.26
CA GLY A 150 -2.95 -8.89 16.84
C GLY A 150 -3.51 -7.89 15.82
N TYR A 151 -3.46 -8.20 14.52
CA TYR A 151 -4.11 -7.41 13.48
C TYR A 151 -5.58 -7.78 13.27
N ASP A 152 -5.96 -8.95 13.78
CA ASP A 152 -7.29 -9.52 13.68
C ASP A 152 -7.71 -10.19 14.99
N ILE A 153 -8.99 -10.47 15.16
CA ILE A 153 -9.59 -11.00 16.39
C ILE A 153 -10.44 -12.26 16.18
N VAL A 154 -10.86 -12.54 14.95
CA VAL A 154 -11.73 -13.66 14.60
C VAL A 154 -11.26 -14.30 13.30
N LEU A 155 -11.65 -15.56 13.07
CA LEU A 155 -11.35 -16.28 11.83
C LEU A 155 -12.62 -16.30 10.98
N ASP A 156 -12.80 -15.29 10.13
CA ASP A 156 -14.00 -15.08 9.30
C ASP A 156 -13.70 -14.76 7.81
N ASN A 157 -12.45 -14.93 7.38
CA ASN A 157 -11.84 -14.58 6.09
C ASN A 157 -11.68 -13.08 5.84
N TYR A 158 -11.75 -12.24 6.87
CA TYR A 158 -11.59 -10.81 6.73
C TYR A 158 -10.74 -10.23 7.85
N VAL A 159 -9.77 -9.40 7.48
CA VAL A 159 -9.07 -8.54 8.44
C VAL A 159 -9.53 -7.11 8.24
N HIS A 160 -9.83 -6.39 9.32
CA HIS A 160 -10.17 -4.96 9.25
C HIS A 160 -8.99 -4.16 8.67
N THR A 161 -9.15 -3.61 7.46
CA THR A 161 -8.05 -3.01 6.67
C THR A 161 -7.28 -1.91 7.41
N PRO A 162 -7.92 -1.03 8.22
CA PRO A 162 -7.19 -0.06 9.05
C PRO A 162 -6.18 -0.66 10.03
N ASN A 163 -6.31 -1.94 10.42
CA ASN A 163 -5.33 -2.60 11.29
C ASN A 163 -4.04 -2.98 10.54
N ILE A 164 -4.10 -3.12 9.22
CA ILE A 164 -2.98 -3.61 8.39
C ILE A 164 -2.38 -2.52 7.48
N ASN A 165 -3.12 -1.46 7.14
CA ASN A 165 -2.70 -0.47 6.16
C ASN A 165 -1.39 0.28 6.51
N ALA A 166 -1.10 0.43 7.81
CA ALA A 166 0.08 1.10 8.34
C ALA A 166 1.21 0.12 8.74
N VAL A 167 1.01 -1.19 8.56
CA VAL A 167 2.00 -2.21 8.87
C VAL A 167 3.16 -2.11 7.89
N THR A 168 4.36 -1.88 8.41
CA THR A 168 5.57 -1.70 7.59
C THR A 168 6.42 -2.96 7.48
N SER A 169 6.18 -3.95 8.33
CA SER A 169 6.89 -5.22 8.34
C SER A 169 5.94 -6.33 8.74
N LEU A 170 5.83 -7.36 7.91
CA LEU A 170 5.00 -8.52 8.16
C LEU A 170 5.86 -9.78 8.09
N ASP A 171 5.82 -10.59 9.14
CA ASP A 171 6.46 -11.90 9.21
C ASP A 171 5.41 -12.98 9.44
N VAL A 172 5.12 -13.73 8.39
CA VAL A 172 4.18 -14.85 8.33
C VAL A 172 4.89 -16.14 7.90
N SER A 173 6.17 -16.24 8.26
CA SER A 173 7.01 -17.38 7.95
C SER A 173 6.65 -18.61 8.78
N SER A 174 6.75 -19.79 8.19
CA SER A 174 6.48 -21.08 8.85
C SER A 174 5.07 -21.25 9.40
N LYS A 175 4.08 -20.71 8.70
CA LYS A 175 2.67 -20.74 9.07
C LYS A 175 1.84 -21.73 8.26
N SER A 176 2.46 -22.46 7.32
CA SER A 176 1.76 -23.37 6.39
C SER A 176 0.75 -22.64 5.50
N ILE A 177 1.00 -21.37 5.18
CA ILE A 177 0.18 -20.53 4.32
C ILE A 177 0.32 -21.00 2.87
N SER A 178 -0.80 -21.13 2.17
CA SER A 178 -0.87 -21.53 0.77
C SER A 178 -1.33 -20.41 -0.16
N ASP A 179 -1.99 -19.39 0.38
CA ASP A 179 -2.49 -18.22 -0.34
C ASP A 179 -2.31 -16.96 0.52
N LEU A 180 -1.74 -15.91 -0.08
CA LEU A 180 -1.50 -14.60 0.54
C LEU A 180 -2.46 -13.52 0.02
N THR A 181 -3.56 -13.90 -0.65
CA THR A 181 -4.64 -12.96 -1.00
C THR A 181 -5.00 -12.10 0.21
N GLY A 182 -5.10 -10.79 -0.01
CA GLY A 182 -5.22 -9.74 1.01
C GLY A 182 -3.90 -9.01 1.32
N ILE A 183 -2.75 -9.53 0.88
CA ILE A 183 -1.45 -8.85 1.06
C ILE A 183 -1.38 -7.50 0.32
N GLU A 184 -2.15 -7.34 -0.75
CA GLU A 184 -2.27 -6.12 -1.55
C GLU A 184 -2.67 -4.89 -0.71
N ASP A 185 -3.45 -5.08 0.38
CA ASP A 185 -3.96 -4.00 1.22
C ASP A 185 -2.98 -3.57 2.33
N PHE A 186 -1.83 -4.25 2.47
CA PHE A 186 -0.73 -3.80 3.31
C PHE A 186 0.05 -2.65 2.62
N ALA A 187 -0.63 -1.50 2.45
CA ALA A 187 -0.17 -0.38 1.64
C ALA A 187 1.17 0.24 2.07
N ALA A 188 1.52 0.14 3.36
CA ALA A 188 2.78 0.66 3.91
C ALA A 188 3.90 -0.41 4.00
N LEU A 189 3.71 -1.61 3.45
CA LEU A 189 4.61 -2.75 3.68
C LEU A 189 5.98 -2.56 3.05
N LEU A 190 7.00 -2.37 3.88
CA LEU A 190 8.40 -2.25 3.46
C LEU A 190 9.12 -3.61 3.47
N SER A 191 8.67 -4.55 4.28
CA SER A 191 9.29 -5.88 4.39
C SER A 191 8.23 -6.97 4.54
N LEU A 192 8.28 -7.97 3.65
CA LEU A 192 7.46 -9.16 3.72
C LEU A 192 8.33 -10.40 3.89
N LYS A 193 8.07 -11.16 4.95
CA LYS A 193 8.63 -12.50 5.15
C LYS A 193 7.50 -13.51 5.12
N CYS A 194 7.52 -14.36 4.10
CA CYS A 194 6.60 -15.46 3.91
C CYS A 194 7.36 -16.76 3.60
N ASN A 195 8.60 -16.84 4.11
CA ASN A 195 9.52 -17.94 3.86
C ASN A 195 9.36 -19.10 4.84
N ASN A 196 9.98 -20.24 4.49
CA ASN A 196 10.05 -21.47 5.30
C ASN A 196 8.68 -22.10 5.58
N ASN A 197 8.48 -23.36 5.19
CA ASN A 197 7.28 -24.14 5.53
C ASN A 197 5.94 -23.42 5.24
N ASN A 198 5.93 -22.57 4.21
CA ASN A 198 4.72 -22.15 3.54
C ASN A 198 4.62 -22.95 2.23
N ASN A 199 3.44 -22.95 1.61
CA ASN A 199 3.11 -23.75 0.44
C ASN A 199 2.62 -22.86 -0.71
N LEU A 200 3.14 -21.63 -0.81
CA LEU A 200 2.72 -20.67 -1.82
C LEU A 200 3.08 -21.20 -3.21
N THR A 201 2.08 -21.37 -4.06
CA THR A 201 2.27 -21.68 -5.50
C THR A 201 2.32 -20.42 -6.36
N SER A 202 1.75 -19.33 -5.83
CA SER A 202 1.74 -17.98 -6.39
C SER A 202 1.94 -16.96 -5.29
N LEU A 203 2.47 -15.80 -5.67
CA LEU A 203 2.63 -14.66 -4.79
C LEU A 203 2.45 -13.42 -5.65
N ASP A 204 1.42 -12.64 -5.36
CA ASP A 204 1.20 -11.32 -5.95
C ASP A 204 1.59 -10.27 -4.94
N VAL A 205 2.51 -9.38 -5.33
CA VAL A 205 2.99 -8.25 -4.52
C VAL A 205 2.98 -6.95 -5.34
N SER A 206 2.21 -6.93 -6.44
CA SER A 206 2.18 -5.81 -7.39
C SER A 206 1.70 -4.51 -6.76
N GLU A 207 0.72 -4.58 -5.85
CA GLU A 207 0.18 -3.43 -5.12
C GLU A 207 1.08 -2.99 -3.94
N ASN A 208 2.03 -3.82 -3.51
CA ASN A 208 3.01 -3.48 -2.47
C ASN A 208 4.21 -2.68 -3.06
N SER A 209 3.93 -1.60 -3.77
CA SER A 209 4.94 -0.83 -4.54
C SER A 209 6.09 -0.23 -3.70
N VAL A 210 5.88 -0.03 -2.40
CA VAL A 210 6.90 0.48 -1.46
C VAL A 210 7.80 -0.60 -0.85
N LEU A 211 7.63 -1.87 -1.25
CA LEU A 211 8.35 -3.01 -0.69
C LEU A 211 9.86 -2.93 -0.96
N ARG A 212 10.65 -3.09 0.11
CA ARG A 212 12.12 -3.02 0.10
C ARG A 212 12.79 -4.36 0.38
N GLY A 213 12.10 -5.26 1.07
CA GLY A 213 12.59 -6.61 1.36
C GLY A 213 11.51 -7.64 1.12
N LEU A 214 11.81 -8.64 0.31
CA LEU A 214 10.94 -9.80 0.08
C LEU A 214 11.70 -11.09 0.35
N GLU A 215 11.27 -11.83 1.37
CA GLU A 215 11.76 -13.17 1.69
C GLU A 215 10.65 -14.20 1.45
N CYS A 216 10.69 -14.89 0.31
CA CYS A 216 9.72 -15.92 -0.10
C CYS A 216 10.39 -17.29 -0.36
N ASN A 217 11.55 -17.53 0.25
CA ASN A 217 12.27 -18.80 0.17
C ASN A 217 11.45 -19.98 0.70
N ASN A 218 11.74 -21.20 0.25
CA ASN A 218 11.07 -22.42 0.73
C ASN A 218 9.54 -22.39 0.55
N ASN A 219 9.10 -22.05 -0.66
CA ASN A 219 7.71 -22.15 -1.11
C ASN A 219 7.62 -23.12 -2.31
N GLN A 220 6.60 -23.00 -3.16
CA GLN A 220 6.40 -23.80 -4.37
C GLN A 220 6.14 -22.89 -5.59
N LEU A 221 6.71 -21.67 -5.59
CA LEU A 221 6.47 -20.67 -6.62
C LEU A 221 7.01 -21.16 -7.96
N THR A 222 6.15 -21.14 -9.00
CA THR A 222 6.55 -21.49 -10.37
C THR A 222 6.95 -20.26 -11.20
N SER A 223 6.49 -19.09 -10.77
CA SER A 223 6.80 -17.76 -11.28
C SER A 223 6.81 -16.76 -10.14
N LEU A 224 7.56 -15.67 -10.31
CA LEU A 224 7.56 -14.54 -9.40
C LEU A 224 7.72 -13.27 -10.22
N ASP A 225 6.72 -12.39 -10.12
CA ASP A 225 6.77 -11.05 -10.72
C ASP A 225 7.02 -10.03 -9.61
N VAL A 226 8.07 -9.22 -9.79
CA VAL A 226 8.46 -8.13 -8.88
C VAL A 226 8.66 -6.83 -9.65
N SER A 227 8.09 -6.74 -10.86
CA SER A 227 8.31 -5.63 -11.79
C SER A 227 7.77 -4.30 -11.28
N GLU A 228 6.76 -4.32 -10.41
CA GLU A 228 6.15 -3.13 -9.77
C GLU A 228 6.85 -2.72 -8.45
N ASN A 229 7.78 -3.53 -7.93
CA ASN A 229 8.49 -3.27 -6.68
C ASN A 229 9.85 -2.58 -6.92
N ALA A 230 9.86 -1.41 -7.55
CA ALA A 230 11.10 -0.71 -7.97
C ALA A 230 12.05 -0.36 -6.80
N ASP A 231 11.50 -0.22 -5.58
CA ASP A 231 12.24 0.09 -4.35
C ASP A 231 12.88 -1.14 -3.66
N LEU A 232 12.70 -2.33 -4.23
CA LEU A 232 13.21 -3.59 -3.67
C LEU A 232 14.74 -3.59 -3.55
N ARG A 233 15.26 -3.87 -2.36
CA ARG A 233 16.68 -3.89 -2.01
C ARG A 233 17.20 -5.30 -1.72
N ILE A 234 16.33 -6.15 -1.20
CA ILE A 234 16.61 -7.54 -0.83
C ILE A 234 15.52 -8.41 -1.43
N LEU A 235 15.92 -9.40 -2.22
CA LEU A 235 15.05 -10.43 -2.75
C LEU A 235 15.64 -11.81 -2.48
N TYR A 236 14.97 -12.57 -1.62
CA TYR A 236 15.30 -13.97 -1.36
C TYR A 236 14.14 -14.87 -1.79
N CYS A 237 14.30 -15.52 -2.93
CA CYS A 237 13.33 -16.45 -3.54
C CYS A 237 13.94 -17.85 -3.79
N SER A 238 14.90 -18.21 -2.95
CA SER A 238 15.69 -19.44 -3.01
C SER A 238 14.99 -20.65 -2.38
N ASP A 239 15.54 -21.84 -2.63
CA ASP A 239 15.16 -23.12 -2.02
C ASP A 239 13.69 -23.53 -2.23
N ASN A 240 13.47 -24.72 -2.80
CA ASN A 240 12.16 -25.37 -3.01
C ASN A 240 11.13 -24.60 -3.88
N ASN A 241 11.41 -23.37 -4.28
CA ASN A 241 10.73 -22.76 -5.40
C ASN A 241 11.09 -23.48 -6.71
N GLN A 242 10.26 -23.30 -7.73
CA GLN A 242 10.32 -23.98 -9.02
C GLN A 242 10.45 -22.97 -10.16
N LEU A 243 11.07 -21.81 -9.90
CA LEU A 243 11.21 -20.75 -10.88
C LEU A 243 12.06 -21.22 -12.07
N THR A 244 11.59 -20.96 -13.28
CA THR A 244 12.32 -21.27 -14.53
C THR A 244 12.94 -20.03 -15.17
N SER A 245 12.41 -18.86 -14.86
CA SER A 245 12.96 -17.56 -15.21
C SER A 245 12.75 -16.58 -14.07
N LEU A 246 13.64 -15.61 -13.95
CA LEU A 246 13.49 -14.48 -13.03
C LEU A 246 13.99 -13.21 -13.72
N ASP A 247 13.13 -12.20 -13.76
CA ASP A 247 13.45 -10.87 -14.27
C ASP A 247 13.37 -9.88 -13.11
N VAL A 248 14.48 -9.20 -12.83
CA VAL A 248 14.59 -8.15 -11.80
C VAL A 248 15.09 -6.84 -12.39
N SER A 249 14.95 -6.65 -13.71
CA SER A 249 15.48 -5.47 -14.41
C SER A 249 14.85 -4.15 -13.96
N ASN A 250 13.62 -4.18 -13.43
CA ASN A 250 12.96 -3.01 -12.86
C ASN A 250 13.37 -2.71 -11.41
N ASN A 251 14.02 -3.65 -10.70
CA ASN A 251 14.40 -3.49 -9.29
C ASN A 251 15.77 -2.81 -9.18
N ILE A 252 15.89 -1.57 -9.67
CA ILE A 252 17.16 -0.83 -9.79
C ILE A 252 17.87 -0.57 -8.44
N ALA A 253 17.12 -0.65 -7.34
CA ALA A 253 17.62 -0.50 -5.98
C ALA A 253 18.15 -1.82 -5.36
N LEU A 254 18.02 -2.95 -6.06
CA LEU A 254 18.33 -4.27 -5.52
C LEU A 254 19.83 -4.39 -5.22
N ALA A 255 20.15 -4.67 -3.96
CA ALA A 255 21.50 -4.79 -3.45
C ALA A 255 21.87 -6.25 -3.18
N GLU A 256 20.90 -7.09 -2.83
CA GLU A 256 21.10 -8.51 -2.59
C GLU A 256 20.03 -9.35 -3.27
N LEU A 257 20.49 -10.32 -4.06
CA LEU A 257 19.64 -11.30 -4.73
C LEU A 257 20.08 -12.73 -4.37
N GLN A 258 19.17 -13.48 -3.77
CA GLN A 258 19.30 -14.93 -3.58
C GLN A 258 18.17 -15.63 -4.33
N CYS A 259 18.52 -16.29 -5.43
CA CYS A 259 17.62 -17.09 -6.26
C CYS A 259 18.15 -18.51 -6.50
N ASN A 260 19.02 -18.98 -5.62
CA ASN A 260 19.65 -20.29 -5.70
C ASN A 260 18.65 -21.44 -5.48
N ARG A 261 19.00 -22.64 -5.97
CA ARG A 261 18.17 -23.86 -5.84
C ARG A 261 16.75 -23.69 -6.40
N ASN A 262 16.71 -23.17 -7.62
CA ASN A 262 15.53 -23.11 -8.49
C ASN A 262 15.85 -23.92 -9.77
N ASN A 263 15.04 -23.75 -10.82
CA ASN A 263 15.26 -24.34 -12.14
C ASN A 263 15.54 -23.25 -13.20
N LEU A 264 16.21 -22.16 -12.79
CA LEU A 264 16.40 -21.00 -13.66
C LEU A 264 17.27 -21.34 -14.85
N ASN A 265 16.72 -21.19 -16.06
CA ASN A 265 17.49 -21.18 -17.31
C ASN A 265 17.72 -19.76 -17.83
N SER A 266 17.01 -18.77 -17.28
CA SER A 266 17.14 -17.36 -17.59
C SER A 266 17.09 -16.51 -16.31
N LEU A 267 18.11 -15.67 -16.13
CA LEU A 267 18.17 -14.67 -15.06
C LEU A 267 18.49 -13.32 -15.68
N ILE A 268 17.51 -12.42 -15.66
CA ILE A 268 17.62 -11.08 -16.25
C ILE A 268 17.86 -10.08 -15.12
N ILE A 269 19.08 -9.56 -15.07
CA ILE A 269 19.56 -8.62 -14.04
C ILE A 269 20.10 -7.33 -14.67
N SER A 270 19.69 -6.98 -15.89
CA SER A 270 20.07 -5.74 -16.56
C SER A 270 19.66 -4.53 -15.71
N ASP A 271 20.49 -3.49 -15.68
CA ASP A 271 20.24 -2.21 -14.99
C ASP A 271 20.22 -2.23 -13.44
N VAL A 272 20.41 -3.41 -12.82
CA VAL A 272 20.55 -3.57 -11.36
C VAL A 272 21.95 -3.17 -10.85
N ASN A 273 22.35 -1.91 -11.09
CA ASN A 273 23.72 -1.45 -10.82
C ASN A 273 24.08 -1.37 -9.32
N SER A 274 23.08 -1.44 -8.44
CA SER A 274 23.24 -1.45 -6.98
C SER A 274 23.65 -2.82 -6.42
N LEU A 275 23.63 -3.88 -7.23
CA LEU A 275 23.83 -5.25 -6.77
C LEU A 275 25.22 -5.44 -6.16
N TYR A 276 25.24 -5.84 -4.90
CA TYR A 276 26.44 -6.07 -4.09
C TYR A 276 26.72 -7.56 -3.89
N ALA A 277 25.67 -8.37 -3.77
CA ALA A 277 25.77 -9.82 -3.62
C ALA A 277 24.74 -10.55 -4.48
N LEU A 278 25.24 -11.56 -5.22
CA LEU A 278 24.42 -12.42 -6.07
C LEU A 278 24.67 -13.89 -5.71
N GLN A 279 23.61 -14.60 -5.34
CA GLN A 279 23.60 -16.05 -5.15
C GLN A 279 22.56 -16.69 -6.08
N CYS A 280 23.04 -17.37 -7.11
CA CYS A 280 22.21 -18.06 -8.12
C CYS A 280 22.68 -19.50 -8.37
N TYR A 281 23.38 -20.10 -7.40
CA TYR A 281 23.87 -21.47 -7.48
C TYR A 281 22.74 -22.52 -7.54
N ASN A 282 23.05 -23.74 -7.99
CA ASN A 282 22.08 -24.82 -8.19
C ASN A 282 20.89 -24.37 -9.07
N ASN A 283 21.17 -24.00 -10.31
CA ASN A 283 20.19 -23.66 -11.33
C ASN A 283 20.61 -24.30 -12.67
N ASN A 284 19.98 -23.90 -13.79
CA ASN A 284 20.26 -24.39 -15.14
C ASN A 284 20.75 -23.26 -16.06
N LEU A 285 21.51 -22.30 -15.50
CA LEU A 285 21.97 -21.14 -16.26
C LEU A 285 23.09 -21.56 -17.21
N THR A 286 22.92 -21.28 -18.50
CA THR A 286 23.95 -21.48 -19.54
C THR A 286 24.78 -20.23 -19.81
N SER A 287 24.27 -19.07 -19.38
CA SER A 287 24.97 -17.78 -19.44
C SER A 287 24.56 -16.90 -18.26
N LEU A 288 25.48 -16.04 -17.83
CA LEU A 288 25.25 -15.05 -16.78
C LEU A 288 26.02 -13.78 -17.13
N ASN A 289 25.30 -12.67 -17.35
CA ASN A 289 25.91 -11.39 -17.65
C ASN A 289 25.93 -10.50 -16.41
N VAL A 290 27.11 -10.32 -15.82
CA VAL A 290 27.37 -9.43 -14.68
C VAL A 290 28.23 -8.21 -15.05
N SER A 291 28.44 -7.95 -16.33
CA SER A 291 29.43 -6.98 -16.79
C SER A 291 29.13 -5.51 -16.43
N SER A 292 27.87 -5.17 -16.14
CA SER A 292 27.44 -3.85 -15.67
C SER A 292 27.49 -3.69 -14.14
N HIS A 293 27.57 -4.80 -13.39
CA HIS A 293 27.46 -4.82 -11.93
C HIS A 293 28.80 -4.54 -11.25
N THR A 294 29.33 -3.33 -11.46
CA THR A 294 30.66 -2.91 -10.99
C THR A 294 30.80 -2.87 -9.46
N ASN A 295 29.70 -2.82 -8.72
CA ASN A 295 29.64 -2.85 -7.25
C ASN A 295 29.62 -4.27 -6.66
N LEU A 296 29.60 -5.32 -7.49
CA LEU A 296 29.48 -6.69 -7.04
C LEU A 296 30.70 -7.09 -6.19
N TYR A 297 30.43 -7.50 -4.95
CA TYR A 297 31.44 -7.93 -3.97
C TYR A 297 31.49 -9.45 -3.81
N SER A 298 30.32 -10.11 -3.87
CA SER A 298 30.19 -11.56 -3.74
C SER A 298 29.39 -12.14 -4.90
N LEU A 299 29.95 -13.15 -5.56
CA LEU A 299 29.30 -13.90 -6.63
C LEU A 299 29.35 -15.41 -6.33
N VAL A 300 28.18 -16.02 -6.18
CA VAL A 300 28.01 -17.46 -5.95
C VAL A 300 27.08 -18.01 -7.03
N CYS A 301 27.65 -18.71 -8.00
CA CYS A 301 26.94 -19.24 -9.18
C CYS A 301 27.40 -20.66 -9.54
N ASP A 302 27.85 -21.42 -8.54
CA ASP A 302 28.20 -22.83 -8.70
C ASP A 302 27.02 -23.74 -9.05
N ASN A 303 27.29 -24.92 -9.60
CA ASN A 303 26.29 -25.89 -10.04
C ASN A 303 25.28 -25.26 -11.02
N ASN A 304 25.83 -24.78 -12.14
CA ASN A 304 25.10 -24.31 -13.31
C ASN A 304 25.78 -24.91 -14.56
N ASP A 305 25.34 -24.51 -15.75
CA ASP A 305 25.87 -24.98 -17.04
C ASP A 305 26.65 -23.87 -17.76
N LEU A 306 27.33 -22.98 -17.01
CA LEU A 306 28.03 -21.83 -17.57
C LEU A 306 29.28 -22.27 -18.35
N THR A 307 29.39 -21.83 -19.61
CA THR A 307 30.56 -22.12 -20.47
C THR A 307 31.60 -20.99 -20.49
N SER A 308 31.17 -19.78 -20.12
CA SER A 308 32.02 -18.61 -19.96
C SER A 308 31.37 -17.61 -19.02
N ILE A 309 32.18 -16.75 -18.40
CA ILE A 309 31.71 -15.61 -17.63
C ILE A 309 32.71 -14.46 -17.77
N ASN A 310 32.20 -13.23 -17.95
CA ASN A 310 33.04 -12.03 -18.02
C ASN A 310 33.00 -11.29 -16.68
N LEU A 311 34.12 -11.30 -15.96
CA LEU A 311 34.27 -10.67 -14.64
C LEU A 311 35.17 -9.41 -14.66
N THR A 312 35.58 -8.97 -15.86
CA THR A 312 36.63 -7.95 -16.02
C THR A 312 36.23 -6.56 -15.52
N SER A 313 34.93 -6.25 -15.48
CA SER A 313 34.39 -4.99 -14.94
C SER A 313 34.12 -5.05 -13.44
N ASN A 314 34.04 -6.24 -12.84
CA ASN A 314 33.64 -6.44 -11.45
C ASN A 314 34.85 -6.32 -10.50
N ILE A 315 35.57 -5.19 -10.58
CA ILE A 315 36.85 -4.98 -9.89
C ILE A 315 36.74 -5.06 -8.35
N GLY A 316 35.53 -4.89 -7.82
CA GLY A 316 35.21 -4.99 -6.39
C GLY A 316 35.03 -6.42 -5.85
N LEU A 317 35.02 -7.44 -6.72
CA LEU A 317 34.81 -8.83 -6.30
C LEU A 317 35.87 -9.28 -5.29
N TYR A 318 35.38 -9.76 -4.15
CA TYR A 318 36.18 -10.28 -3.04
C TYR A 318 36.02 -11.80 -2.88
N TYR A 319 34.84 -12.32 -3.20
CA TYR A 319 34.45 -13.71 -3.01
C TYR A 319 33.76 -14.26 -4.26
N ILE A 320 34.36 -15.28 -4.89
CA ILE A 320 33.82 -15.94 -6.08
C ILE A 320 33.72 -17.45 -5.84
N VAL A 321 32.52 -17.99 -6.07
CA VAL A 321 32.23 -19.43 -6.10
C VAL A 321 31.52 -19.75 -7.40
N ILE A 322 32.19 -20.51 -8.27
CA ILE A 322 31.73 -20.86 -9.61
C ILE A 322 32.08 -22.30 -9.97
N ASN A 323 32.29 -23.14 -8.95
CA ASN A 323 32.57 -24.56 -9.16
C ASN A 323 31.39 -25.30 -9.80
N ASN A 324 31.65 -26.47 -10.37
CA ASN A 324 30.62 -27.29 -11.03
C ASN A 324 29.88 -26.49 -12.13
N ASN A 325 30.63 -26.12 -13.16
CA ASN A 325 30.20 -25.47 -14.38
C ASN A 325 31.03 -26.06 -15.55
N ASP A 326 30.88 -25.52 -16.76
CA ASP A 326 31.58 -25.97 -17.97
C ASP A 326 32.54 -24.92 -18.54
N LEU A 327 33.16 -24.11 -17.66
CA LEU A 327 34.09 -23.05 -18.07
C LEU A 327 35.33 -23.63 -18.77
N THR A 328 35.78 -22.97 -19.84
CA THR A 328 37.03 -23.32 -20.55
C THR A 328 38.19 -22.39 -20.20
N SER A 329 37.87 -21.14 -19.88
CA SER A 329 38.81 -20.12 -19.41
C SER A 329 38.13 -19.20 -18.41
N LEU A 330 38.92 -18.58 -17.54
CA LEU A 330 38.42 -17.65 -16.54
C LEU A 330 39.41 -16.48 -16.40
N ASP A 331 38.96 -15.25 -16.64
CA ASP A 331 39.79 -14.05 -16.42
C ASP A 331 39.41 -13.38 -15.10
N VAL A 332 40.34 -13.44 -14.14
CA VAL A 332 40.24 -12.75 -12.84
C VAL A 332 41.36 -11.74 -12.62
N SER A 333 42.05 -11.35 -13.69
CA SER A 333 43.20 -10.43 -13.63
C SER A 333 42.84 -9.00 -13.20
N ASN A 334 41.56 -8.60 -13.37
CA ASN A 334 41.07 -7.30 -12.91
C ASN A 334 40.46 -7.33 -11.49
N ASN A 335 40.21 -8.52 -10.93
CA ASN A 335 39.60 -8.67 -9.60
C ASN A 335 40.70 -8.61 -8.52
N THR A 336 41.32 -7.44 -8.39
CA THR A 336 42.51 -7.24 -7.53
C THR A 336 42.26 -7.41 -6.04
N LEU A 337 40.99 -7.31 -5.60
CA LEU A 337 40.55 -7.51 -4.22
C LEU A 337 40.15 -8.97 -3.92
N LEU A 338 40.19 -9.86 -4.92
CA LEU A 338 39.74 -11.24 -4.80
C LEU A 338 40.57 -12.01 -3.75
N THR A 339 39.91 -12.45 -2.69
CA THR A 339 40.54 -13.18 -1.59
C THR A 339 40.16 -14.66 -1.61
N TYR A 340 38.99 -15.00 -2.14
CA TYR A 340 38.53 -16.38 -2.26
C TYR A 340 37.99 -16.67 -3.65
N LEU A 341 38.54 -17.70 -4.29
CA LEU A 341 38.07 -18.25 -5.54
C LEU A 341 37.89 -19.76 -5.39
N ASN A 342 36.71 -20.26 -5.72
CA ASN A 342 36.46 -21.67 -5.95
C ASN A 342 35.91 -21.88 -7.37
N CYS A 343 36.72 -22.44 -8.25
CA CYS A 343 36.36 -22.76 -9.64
C CYS A 343 36.65 -24.24 -9.99
N GLN A 344 36.69 -25.13 -9.00
CA GLN A 344 36.84 -26.58 -9.23
C GLN A 344 35.65 -27.19 -9.97
N ILE A 345 35.76 -28.42 -10.44
CA ILE A 345 34.71 -29.12 -11.19
C ILE A 345 34.28 -28.28 -12.42
N ASN A 346 35.25 -27.69 -13.10
CA ASN A 346 35.14 -27.17 -14.46
C ASN A 346 36.10 -28.00 -15.32
N PRO A 347 35.70 -29.19 -15.79
CA PRO A 347 36.64 -30.20 -16.32
C PRO A 347 37.44 -29.70 -17.53
N ASN A 348 36.91 -28.74 -18.29
CA ASN A 348 37.53 -28.15 -19.47
C ASN A 348 38.29 -26.84 -19.17
N LEU A 349 38.32 -26.38 -17.92
CA LEU A 349 39.02 -25.15 -17.54
C LEU A 349 40.53 -25.39 -17.61
N SER A 350 41.19 -24.81 -18.61
CA SER A 350 42.63 -24.96 -18.82
C SER A 350 43.42 -23.75 -18.33
N CYS A 351 42.81 -22.56 -18.36
CA CYS A 351 43.50 -21.32 -18.04
C CYS A 351 42.68 -20.38 -17.15
N ILE A 352 43.30 -19.96 -16.04
CA ILE A 352 42.81 -18.92 -15.15
C ILE A 352 43.77 -17.73 -15.28
N LYS A 353 43.31 -16.67 -15.93
CA LYS A 353 44.12 -15.47 -16.14
C LYS A 353 44.20 -14.65 -14.85
N ILE A 354 45.42 -14.34 -14.45
CA ILE A 354 45.75 -13.54 -13.26
C ILE A 354 46.67 -12.38 -13.65
N TYR A 355 46.79 -11.36 -12.79
CA TYR A 355 47.84 -10.35 -12.94
C TYR A 355 49.17 -10.80 -12.30
N GLU A 356 50.27 -10.14 -12.65
CA GLU A 356 51.59 -10.45 -12.08
C GLU A 356 51.64 -10.16 -10.57
N GLY A 357 51.88 -11.20 -9.76
CA GLY A 357 51.93 -11.09 -8.30
C GLY A 357 50.58 -11.21 -7.59
N GLN A 358 49.51 -11.58 -8.30
CA GLN A 358 48.20 -11.86 -7.68
C GLN A 358 48.32 -12.98 -6.64
N ASN A 359 47.82 -12.75 -5.43
CA ASN A 359 47.83 -13.76 -4.38
C ASN A 359 46.76 -14.82 -4.63
N THR A 360 47.18 -16.01 -5.06
CA THR A 360 46.31 -17.16 -5.33
C THR A 360 46.29 -18.18 -4.18
N SER A 361 46.90 -17.85 -3.04
CA SER A 361 46.94 -18.75 -1.88
C SER A 361 45.52 -19.03 -1.37
N GLY A 362 45.19 -20.31 -1.22
CA GLY A 362 43.87 -20.75 -0.75
C GLY A 362 42.79 -20.81 -1.83
N TRP A 363 43.08 -20.40 -3.07
CA TRP A 363 42.16 -20.58 -4.19
C TRP A 363 42.05 -22.06 -4.57
N ILE A 364 40.84 -22.47 -4.97
CA ILE A 364 40.50 -23.86 -5.27
C ILE A 364 40.16 -23.95 -6.76
N LYS A 365 40.85 -24.84 -7.48
CA LYS A 365 40.70 -25.07 -8.92
C LYS A 365 40.93 -26.54 -9.26
N ASP A 366 40.55 -26.95 -10.46
CA ASP A 366 40.91 -28.26 -10.99
C ASP A 366 42.43 -28.41 -11.21
N ALA A 367 42.87 -29.67 -11.26
CA ALA A 367 44.26 -30.00 -11.57
C ALA A 367 44.64 -29.62 -13.02
N THR A 368 43.66 -29.60 -13.94
CA THR A 368 43.81 -29.24 -15.36
C THR A 368 44.01 -27.75 -15.58
N ALA A 369 43.44 -26.91 -14.71
CA ALA A 369 43.52 -25.46 -14.82
C ALA A 369 44.90 -24.93 -14.39
N ASN A 370 45.48 -23.98 -15.12
CA ASN A 370 46.72 -23.32 -14.74
C ASN A 370 46.53 -21.81 -14.60
N TYR A 371 47.25 -21.20 -13.66
CA TYR A 371 47.33 -19.75 -13.57
C TYR A 371 48.30 -19.21 -14.62
N ALA A 372 47.90 -18.18 -15.36
CA ALA A 372 48.76 -17.53 -16.34
C ALA A 372 48.47 -16.04 -16.44
N ILE A 373 49.48 -15.23 -16.82
CA ILE A 373 49.27 -13.81 -17.11
C ILE A 373 48.63 -13.58 -18.50
N ASN A 374 48.72 -14.58 -19.38
CA ASN A 374 48.11 -14.61 -20.70
C ASN A 374 47.50 -15.99 -20.93
N CYS A 375 46.20 -16.04 -21.19
CA CYS A 375 45.54 -17.25 -21.68
C CYS A 375 45.56 -17.21 -23.21
N THR A 376 46.16 -18.21 -23.84
CA THR A 376 45.94 -18.47 -25.27
C THR A 376 44.65 -19.26 -25.39
N PRO A 377 43.64 -18.82 -26.17
CA PRO A 377 42.53 -19.70 -26.52
C PRO A 377 43.13 -20.91 -27.26
N GLU A 378 42.87 -22.13 -26.78
CA GLU A 378 43.13 -23.34 -27.57
C GLU A 378 42.16 -23.43 -28.76
#